data_AF-A0A1H0J1G6-F1
#
_entry.id   AF-A0A1H0J1G6-F1
#
_cell.length_a   1.000
_cell.length_b   1.000
_cell.length_c   1.000
_cell.angle_alpha   90.00
_cell.angle_beta   90.00
_cell.angle_gamma   90.00
#
_symmetry.space_group_name_H-M   'P 1'
#
loop_
_entity.id
_entity.type
_entity.pdbx_description
1 polymer ?
#
loop_
_entity_poly.entity_id
_entity_poly.type
_entity_poly.pdbx_seq_one_letter_code
_entity_poly.pdbx_strand_id
1 'polypeptide(L)'
;MSITRAWAVLMALSLASTAIAWSGAGGVWAALAILTLAWGKAQVILNRYLRLSQAPDISRGVALVLGLFMAGVMGLAVAGG
;
A
#
# COMPACT_ATOMS: atom_id res chain seq x y z
N MET A 1 -15.17 -3.39 9.42
CA MET A 1 -14.38 -2.18 9.74
C MET A 1 -15.16 -0.97 9.28
N SER A 2 -15.45 -0.01 10.17
CA SER A 2 -16.16 1.22 9.82
C SER A 2 -15.32 2.13 8.92
N ILE A 3 -15.97 3.07 8.23
CA ILE A 3 -15.27 4.04 7.37
C ILE A 3 -14.32 4.94 8.19
N THR A 4 -14.71 5.31 9.41
CA THR A 4 -13.88 6.09 10.34
C THR A 4 -12.62 5.35 10.73
N ARG A 5 -12.71 4.03 10.96
CA ARG A 5 -11.53 3.20 11.23
C ARG A 5 -10.66 3.08 9.98
N ALA A 6 -11.24 2.97 8.78
CA ALA A 6 -10.49 2.97 7.52
C ALA A 6 -9.72 4.27 7.30
N TRP A 7 -10.36 5.40 7.55
CA TRP A 7 -9.73 6.71 7.54
C TRP A 7 -8.57 6.79 8.55
N ALA A 8 -8.77 6.34 9.79
CA ALA A 8 -7.72 6.36 10.81
C ALA A 8 -6.51 5.49 10.41
N VAL A 9 -6.74 4.33 9.79
CA VAL A 9 -5.66 3.49 9.25
C VAL A 9 -4.92 4.20 8.12
N LEU A 10 -5.62 4.89 7.21
CA LEU A 10 -4.99 5.68 6.15
C LEU A 10 -4.13 6.82 6.71
N MET A 11 -4.62 7.51 7.74
CA MET A 11 -3.83 8.53 8.45
C MET A 11 -2.56 7.92 9.06
N ALA A 12 -2.68 6.80 9.77
CA ALA A 12 -1.53 6.12 10.37
C ALA A 12 -0.50 5.68 9.32
N LEU A 13 -0.93 5.07 8.21
CA LEU A 13 -0.05 4.67 7.11
C LEU A 13 0.62 5.86 6.44
N SER A 14 -0.07 7.00 6.35
CA SER A 14 0.48 8.23 5.78
C SER A 14 1.53 8.84 6.71
N LEU A 15 1.24 8.92 8.01
CA LEU A 15 2.22 9.37 9.02
C LEU A 15 3.46 8.47 9.04
N ALA A 16 3.30 7.16 8.95
CA ALA A 16 4.42 6.23 8.85
C ALA A 16 5.26 6.46 7.58
N SER A 17 4.60 6.71 6.44
CA SER A 17 5.30 7.03 5.18
C SER A 17 6.10 8.33 5.31
N THR A 18 5.49 9.36 5.90
CA THR A 18 6.13 10.66 6.15
C THR A 18 7.30 10.54 7.12
N ALA A 19 7.15 9.76 8.19
CA ALA A 19 8.22 9.56 9.17
C ALA A 19 9.46 8.88 8.55
N ILE A 20 9.26 7.90 7.67
CA ILE A 20 10.36 7.26 6.93
C ILE A 20 11.03 8.25 5.98
N ALA A 21 10.24 9.03 5.23
CA ALA A 21 10.78 10.03 4.32
C ALA A 21 11.53 11.17 5.04
N TRP A 22 11.04 11.57 6.21
CA TRP A 22 11.60 12.65 7.01
C TRP A 22 12.85 12.25 7.80
N SER A 23 12.98 10.97 8.18
CA SER A 23 14.13 10.48 8.96
C SER A 23 15.46 10.50 8.18
N GLY A 24 15.42 10.76 6.87
CA GLY A 24 16.58 10.67 5.99
C GLY A 24 16.95 9.22 5.65
N ALA A 25 16.12 8.24 6.01
CA ALA A 25 16.29 6.85 5.61
C ALA A 25 16.24 6.75 4.08
N GLY A 26 17.32 6.24 3.47
CA GLY A 26 17.46 6.09 2.03
C GLY A 26 17.73 4.64 1.62
N GLY A 27 17.96 4.46 0.32
CA GLY A 27 18.30 3.16 -0.27
C GLY A 27 17.13 2.16 -0.30
N VAL A 28 17.48 0.91 -0.62
CA VAL A 28 16.50 -0.15 -0.93
C VAL A 28 15.50 -0.40 0.20
N TRP A 29 15.95 -0.37 1.45
CA TRP A 29 15.09 -0.66 2.60
C TRP A 29 14.03 0.42 2.84
N ALA A 30 14.40 1.69 2.67
CA ALA A 30 13.44 2.80 2.75
C ALA A 30 12.41 2.72 1.62
N ALA A 31 12.86 2.41 0.40
CA ALA A 31 11.97 2.22 -0.75
C ALA A 31 10.98 1.07 -0.52
N LEU A 32 11.46 -0.10 -0.08
CA LEU A 32 10.60 -1.25 0.23
C LEU A 32 9.59 -0.96 1.34
N ALA A 33 10.01 -0.24 2.39
CA ALA A 33 9.12 0.15 3.48
C ALA A 33 8.01 1.08 2.97
N ILE A 34 8.34 2.11 2.18
CA ILE A 34 7.37 3.05 1.61
C ILE A 34 6.42 2.32 0.64
N LEU A 35 6.94 1.43 -0.21
CA LEU A 35 6.12 0.64 -1.13
C LEU A 35 5.16 -0.29 -0.37
N THR A 36 5.60 -0.90 0.72
CA THR A 36 4.74 -1.75 1.57
C THR A 36 3.61 -0.92 2.21
N LEU A 37 3.92 0.28 2.71
CA LEU A 37 2.90 1.20 3.23
C LEU A 37 1.93 1.67 2.14
N ALA A 38 2.43 1.93 0.93
CA ALA A 38 1.61 2.27 -0.23
C ALA A 38 0.64 1.15 -0.61
N TRP A 39 1.11 -0.11 -0.58
CA TRP A 39 0.28 -1.28 -0.79
C TRP A 39 -0.86 -1.32 0.24
N GLY A 40 -0.54 -1.16 1.53
CA GLY A 40 -1.53 -1.13 2.61
C GLY A 40 -2.62 -0.10 2.37
N LYS A 41 -2.24 1.13 1.94
CA LYS A 41 -3.20 2.19 1.60
C LYS A 41 -4.12 1.77 0.45
N ALA A 42 -3.56 1.21 -0.63
CA ALA A 42 -4.33 0.74 -1.77
C ALA A 42 -5.38 -0.31 -1.37
N GLN A 43 -5.01 -1.28 -0.53
CA GLN A 43 -5.93 -2.31 -0.03
C GLN A 43 -7.08 -1.74 0.79
N VAL A 44 -6.81 -0.74 1.63
CA VAL A 44 -7.85 -0.07 2.41
C VAL A 44 -8.81 0.71 1.51
N ILE A 45 -8.29 1.47 0.54
CA ILE A 45 -9.09 2.27 -0.39
C ILE A 45 -9.97 1.37 -1.26
N LEU A 46 -9.38 0.36 -1.90
CA LEU A 46 -10.10 -0.57 -2.77
C LEU A 46 -11.22 -1.29 -2.03
N ASN A 47 -10.92 -1.87 -0.86
CA ASN A 47 -11.90 -2.70 -0.16
C ASN A 47 -12.96 -1.90 0.59
N ARG A 48 -12.65 -0.69 1.09
CA ARG A 48 -13.57 0.06 1.97
C ARG A 48 -14.19 1.28 1.32
N TYR A 49 -13.45 2.01 0.49
CA TYR A 49 -13.97 3.21 -0.18
C TYR A 49 -14.60 2.87 -1.53
N LEU A 50 -13.94 2.02 -2.33
CA LEU A 50 -14.48 1.53 -3.59
C LEU A 50 -15.36 0.28 -3.42
N ARG A 51 -15.54 -0.18 -2.18
CA ARG A 51 -16.41 -1.29 -1.80
C ARG A 51 -16.15 -2.58 -2.59
N LEU A 52 -14.91 -2.82 -3.06
CA LEU A 52 -14.57 -4.09 -3.72
C LEU A 52 -14.82 -5.31 -2.83
N SER A 53 -14.88 -5.14 -1.50
CA SER A 53 -15.31 -6.22 -0.60
C SER A 53 -16.74 -6.72 -0.85
N GLN A 54 -17.56 -5.99 -1.59
CA GLN A 54 -18.93 -6.39 -1.97
C GLN A 54 -18.96 -7.23 -3.27
N ALA A 55 -17.85 -7.30 -4.01
CA ALA A 55 -17.72 -8.07 -5.26
C ALA A 55 -16.46 -8.97 -5.21
N PRO A 56 -16.56 -10.19 -4.63
CA PRO A 56 -15.41 -11.04 -4.34
C PRO A 56 -14.59 -11.43 -5.57
N ASP A 57 -15.27 -11.72 -6.69
CA ASP A 57 -14.60 -12.16 -7.92
C ASP A 57 -13.76 -11.04 -8.55
N ILE A 58 -14.29 -9.82 -8.56
CA ILE A 58 -13.57 -8.62 -9.02
C ILE A 58 -12.42 -8.29 -8.06
N SER A 59 -12.67 -8.38 -6.75
CA SER A 59 -11.67 -8.12 -5.71
C SER A 59 -10.44 -9.03 -5.86
N ARG A 60 -10.63 -10.32 -6.16
CA ARG A 60 -9.52 -11.25 -6.40
C ARG A 60 -8.68 -10.85 -7.61
N GLY A 61 -9.32 -10.51 -8.73
CA GLY A 61 -8.62 -10.08 -9.94
C GLY A 61 -7.82 -8.79 -9.72
N VAL A 62 -8.43 -7.78 -9.10
CA VAL A 62 -7.76 -6.52 -8.78
C VAL A 62 -6.63 -6.73 -7.76
N ALA A 63 -6.83 -7.56 -6.74
CA ALA A 63 -5.79 -7.88 -5.77
C ALA A 63 -4.60 -8.60 -6.41
N LEU A 64 -4.85 -9.51 -7.35
CA LEU A 64 -3.79 -10.21 -8.10
C LEU A 64 -2.99 -9.23 -8.95
N VAL A 65 -3.66 -8.40 -9.76
CA VAL A 65 -2.98 -7.41 -10.62
C VAL A 65 -2.20 -6.39 -9.80
N LEU A 66 -2.81 -5.85 -8.73
CA LEU A 66 -2.13 -4.95 -7.82
C LEU A 66 -0.92 -5.63 -7.17
N GLY A 67 -1.05 -6.91 -6.81
CA GLY A 67 0.03 -7.66 -6.19
C GLY A 67 1.21 -7.88 -7.13
N LEU A 68 0.94 -8.27 -8.38
CA LEU A 68 1.97 -8.40 -9.41
C LEU A 68 2.64 -7.05 -9.71
N PHE A 69 1.86 -5.98 -9.81
CA PHE A 69 2.39 -4.63 -10.01
C PHE A 69 3.33 -4.22 -8.89
N MET A 70 2.90 -4.36 -7.64
CA MET A 70 3.70 -4.00 -6.48
C MET A 70 4.95 -4.89 -6.33
N ALA A 71 4.84 -6.19 -6.61
CA ALA A 71 5.99 -7.09 -6.65
C ALA A 71 7.01 -6.66 -7.72
N GLY A 72 6.54 -6.26 -8.91
CA GLY A 72 7.38 -5.72 -9.97
C GLY A 72 8.10 -4.44 -9.54
N VAL A 73 7.39 -3.47 -8.97
CA VAL A 73 7.98 -2.19 -8.52
C VAL A 73 8.95 -2.40 -7.35
N MET A 74 8.64 -3.31 -6.40
CA MET A 74 9.57 -3.69 -5.34
C MET A 74 10.82 -4.39 -5.90
N GLY A 75 10.65 -5.29 -6.87
CA GLY A 75 11.77 -5.94 -7.55
C GLY A 75 12.66 -4.94 -8.28
N LEU A 76 12.08 -3.93 -8.93
CA LEU A 76 12.81 -2.82 -9.54
C LEU A 76 13.56 -1.97 -8.50
N ALA A 77 12.93 -1.70 -7.36
CA ALA A 77 13.59 -0.98 -6.26
C ALA A 77 14.80 -1.75 -5.71
N VAL A 78 14.72 -3.08 -5.67
CA VAL A 78 15.83 -3.96 -5.28
C VAL A 78 16.92 -4.02 -6.36
N ALA A 79 16.54 -4.05 -7.65
CA ALA A 79 17.50 -4.10 -8.75
C ALA A 79 18.24 -2.77 -8.97
N GLY A 80 17.61 -1.64 -8.65
CA GLY A 80 18.16 -0.29 -8.84
C GLY A 80 18.77 0.36 -7.60
N GLY A 81 18.65 -0.27 -6.43
CA GLY A 81 19.22 0.19 -5.16
C GLY A 81 20.49 -0.58 -4.80
#